data_AF-A0AAQ1SS15-F1
#
_entry.id   AF-A0AAQ1SS15-F1
#
_cell.length_a   1.000
_cell.length_b   1.000
_cell.length_c   1.000
_cell.angle_alpha   90.00
_cell.angle_beta   90.00
_cell.angle_gamma   90.00
#
_symmetry.space_group_name_H-M   'P 1'
#
loop_
_entity.id
_entity.type
_entity.pdbx_description
1 polymer ?
#
loop_
_entity_poly.entity_id
_entity_poly.type
_entity_poly.pdbx_seq_one_letter_code
_entity_poly.pdbx_strand_id
1 'polypeptide(L)'
;MANTHQELRGQSLLPNERVQAAWFVLQTQIMGGASKKDVREHYQKAMGYIDALRDAELIDAADFKLMATIVLRALNDALERLHNQAD
;
A
#
# COMPACT_ATOMS: atom_id res chain seq x y z
N MET A 1 29.70 -16.37 1.62
CA MET A 1 29.19 -15.18 2.30
C MET A 1 27.68 -15.30 2.33
N ALA A 2 27.10 -15.62 3.50
CA ALA A 2 25.66 -15.74 3.66
C ALA A 2 25.08 -14.32 3.65
N ASN A 3 24.28 -14.01 2.63
CA ASN A 3 23.60 -12.73 2.54
C ASN A 3 22.36 -12.80 3.45
N THR A 4 22.59 -12.59 4.74
CA THR A 4 21.55 -12.60 5.77
C THR A 4 20.72 -11.33 5.63
N HIS A 5 19.82 -11.29 4.66
CA HIS A 5 18.66 -10.40 4.74
C HIS A 5 17.84 -10.89 5.93
N GLN A 6 18.17 -10.33 7.09
CA GLN A 6 17.44 -10.54 8.32
C GLN A 6 16.01 -10.05 8.07
N GLU A 7 15.11 -10.98 7.82
CA GLU A 7 13.68 -10.76 7.73
C GLU A 7 13.23 -10.00 8.98
N LEU A 8 13.07 -8.68 8.85
CA LEU A 8 12.31 -7.89 9.80
C LEU A 8 10.86 -8.33 9.63
N ARG A 9 10.47 -9.36 10.39
CA ARG A 9 9.10 -9.90 10.46
C ARG A 9 8.10 -8.74 10.50
N GLY A 10 7.36 -8.55 9.41
CA GLY A 10 6.28 -7.56 9.32
C GLY A 10 6.52 -6.40 8.34
N GLN A 11 7.67 -6.30 7.68
CA GLN A 11 7.85 -5.38 6.55
C GLN A 11 7.92 -6.17 5.24
N SER A 12 7.08 -5.81 4.26
CA SER A 12 7.25 -6.29 2.90
C SER A 12 8.58 -5.74 2.40
N LEU A 13 9.57 -6.62 2.23
CA LEU A 13 10.92 -6.28 1.77
C LEU A 13 10.83 -6.00 0.27
N LEU A 14 10.33 -4.81 -0.07
CA LEU A 14 10.26 -4.37 -1.46
C LEU A 14 11.68 -4.33 -2.05
N PRO A 15 11.84 -4.73 -3.31
CA PRO A 15 13.13 -5.09 -3.92
C PRO A 15 14.17 -3.96 -3.96
N ASN A 16 13.76 -2.70 -3.83
CA ASN A 16 14.68 -1.56 -3.71
C ASN A 16 13.97 -0.33 -3.11
N GLU A 17 14.77 0.67 -2.72
CA GLU A 17 14.30 1.93 -2.11
C GLU A 17 13.28 2.68 -2.98
N ARG A 18 13.42 2.65 -4.30
CA ARG A 18 12.48 3.33 -5.20
C ARG A 18 11.09 2.69 -5.13
N VAL A 19 11.04 1.36 -5.12
CA VAL A 19 9.79 0.59 -4.99
C VAL A 19 9.18 0.81 -3.59
N GLN A 20 10.01 0.87 -2.55
CA GLN A 20 9.55 1.16 -1.19
C GLN A 20 9.02 2.60 -1.04
N ALA A 21 9.69 3.58 -1.61
CA ALA A 21 9.25 4.97 -1.60
C ALA A 21 7.93 5.14 -2.37
N ALA A 22 7.80 4.52 -3.54
CA ALA A 22 6.55 4.53 -4.30
C ALA A 22 5.38 3.91 -3.51
N TRP A 23 5.62 2.79 -2.84
CA TRP A 23 4.65 2.15 -1.95
C TRP A 23 4.22 3.07 -0.79
N PHE A 24 5.17 3.74 -0.14
CA PHE A 24 4.88 4.69 0.93
C PHE A 24 4.08 5.91 0.44
N VAL A 25 4.42 6.45 -0.73
CA VAL A 25 3.70 7.57 -1.35
C VAL A 25 2.24 7.18 -1.63
N LEU A 26 2.00 5.98 -2.16
CA LEU A 26 0.64 5.53 -2.45
C LEU A 26 -0.21 5.40 -1.18
N GLN A 27 0.36 4.86 -0.10
CA GLN A 27 -0.35 4.79 1.18
C GLN A 27 -0.67 6.17 1.75
N THR A 28 0.30 7.09 1.74
CA THR A 28 0.10 8.45 2.28
C THR A 28 -0.93 9.25 1.48
N GLN A 29 -0.99 9.05 0.16
CA GLN A 29 -2.01 9.64 -0.70
C GLN A 29 -3.43 9.16 -0.35
N ILE A 30 -3.62 7.88 0.00
CA ILE A 30 -4.92 7.36 0.42
C ILE A 30 -5.35 8.03 1.73
N MET A 31 -4.48 8.01 2.74
CA MET A 31 -4.78 8.58 4.06
C MET A 31 -5.04 10.09 3.99
N GLY A 32 -4.28 10.80 3.15
CA GLY A 32 -4.35 12.25 2.97
C GLY A 32 -5.40 12.75 1.98
N GLY A 33 -6.19 11.87 1.34
CA GLY A 33 -7.16 12.28 0.33
C GLY A 33 -8.19 13.28 0.85
N ALA A 34 -8.49 14.32 0.06
CA ALA A 34 -9.37 15.41 0.46
C ALA A 34 -10.87 15.12 0.22
N SER A 35 -11.19 14.13 -0.63
CA SER A 35 -12.55 13.73 -0.94
C SER A 35 -12.69 12.22 -1.08
N LYS A 36 -13.94 11.71 -0.96
CA LYS A 36 -14.23 10.27 -1.15
C LYS A 36 -13.83 9.79 -2.55
N LYS A 37 -13.84 10.68 -3.55
CA LYS A 37 -13.39 10.37 -4.91
C LYS A 37 -11.87 10.19 -4.93
N ASP A 38 -11.12 11.15 -4.39
CA ASP A 38 -9.65 11.10 -4.39
C ASP A 38 -9.12 9.86 -3.66
N VAL A 39 -9.67 9.56 -2.47
CA VAL A 39 -9.26 8.38 -1.69
C VAL A 39 -9.47 7.09 -2.49
N ARG A 40 -10.58 6.96 -3.24
CA ARG A 40 -10.84 5.78 -4.09
C ARG A 40 -9.89 5.71 -5.28
N GLU A 41 -9.57 6.83 -5.91
CA GLU A 41 -8.59 6.87 -7.01
C GLU A 41 -7.20 6.48 -6.53
N HIS A 42 -6.77 6.94 -5.35
CA HIS A 42 -5.50 6.55 -4.75
C HIS A 42 -5.48 5.07 -4.36
N TYR A 43 -6.59 4.53 -3.83
CA TYR A 43 -6.73 3.10 -3.56
C TYR A 43 -6.56 2.26 -4.83
N GLN A 44 -7.23 2.64 -5.92
CA GLN A 44 -7.12 1.94 -7.21
C GLN A 44 -5.68 1.96 -7.77
N LYS A 45 -4.99 3.10 -7.67
CA LYS A 45 -3.58 3.21 -8.05
C LYS A 45 -2.69 2.30 -7.20
N ALA A 46 -2.93 2.23 -5.89
CA ALA A 46 -2.19 1.35 -5.00
C ALA A 46 -2.43 -0.13 -5.32
N MET A 47 -3.66 -0.54 -5.62
CA MET A 47 -3.96 -1.91 -6.06
C MET A 47 -3.27 -2.26 -7.37
N GLY A 48 -3.35 -1.40 -8.38
CA GLY A 48 -2.65 -1.63 -9.67
C GLY A 48 -1.12 -1.70 -9.51
N TYR A 49 -0.56 -0.96 -8.56
CA TYR A 49 0.86 -1.08 -8.21
C TYR A 49 1.19 -2.43 -7.58
N ILE A 50 0.38 -2.91 -6.64
CA ILE A 50 0.55 -4.22 -6.00
C ILE A 50 0.42 -5.35 -7.04
N ASP A 51 -0.56 -5.26 -7.94
CA ASP A 51 -0.74 -6.21 -9.05
C ASP A 51 0.52 -6.23 -9.93
N ALA A 52 1.06 -5.07 -10.31
CA ALA A 52 2.27 -4.98 -11.13
C ALA A 52 3.51 -5.58 -10.43
N LEU A 53 3.64 -5.43 -9.11
CA LEU A 53 4.73 -6.08 -8.36
C LEU A 53 4.59 -7.60 -8.36
N ARG A 54 3.36 -8.11 -8.21
CA ARG A 54 3.07 -9.54 -8.25
C ARG A 54 3.32 -10.13 -9.64
N ASP A 55 2.86 -9.45 -10.69
CA ASP A 55 3.05 -9.87 -12.08
C ASP A 55 4.53 -9.88 -12.47
N ALA A 56 5.34 -8.99 -11.88
CA ALA A 56 6.78 -8.97 -12.02
C ALA A 56 7.53 -9.95 -11.08
N GLU A 57 6.80 -10.79 -10.33
CA GLU A 57 7.34 -11.75 -9.35
C GLU A 57 8.23 -11.10 -8.27
N LEU A 58 8.02 -9.81 -7.98
CA LEU A 58 8.78 -9.06 -6.98
C LEU A 58 8.23 -9.23 -5.56
N ILE A 59 7.00 -9.72 -5.43
CA ILE A 59 6.34 -10.05 -4.18
C ILE A 59 5.60 -11.39 -4.33
N ASP A 60 5.49 -12.14 -3.24
CA ASP A 60 4.75 -13.39 -3.23
C ASP A 60 3.26 -13.20 -2.89
N ALA A 61 2.51 -14.30 -2.79
CA ALA A 61 1.09 -14.26 -2.47
C ALA A 61 0.79 -13.76 -1.03
N ALA A 62 1.70 -13.99 -0.09
CA ALA A 62 1.56 -13.52 1.29
C ALA A 62 1.80 -12.01 1.38
N ASP A 63 2.84 -11.51 0.72
CA ASP A 63 3.12 -10.09 0.56
C ASP A 63 1.97 -9.37 -0.15
N PHE A 64 1.48 -9.91 -1.26
CA PHE A 64 0.31 -9.38 -1.97
C PHE A 64 -0.88 -9.19 -1.03
N LYS A 65 -1.21 -10.24 -0.26
CA LYS A 65 -2.34 -10.21 0.68
C LYS A 65 -2.12 -9.19 1.79
N LEU A 66 -0.90 -9.11 2.33
CA LEU A 66 -0.54 -8.14 3.37
C LEU A 66 -0.68 -6.71 2.85
N MET A 67 -0.07 -6.40 1.71
CA MET A 67 -0.13 -5.09 1.08
C MET A 67 -1.57 -4.69 0.77
N ALA A 68 -2.35 -5.57 0.12
CA ALA A 68 -3.76 -5.31 -0.18
C ALA A 68 -4.59 -5.03 1.08
N THR A 69 -4.32 -5.76 2.18
CA THR A 69 -4.98 -5.52 3.47
C THR A 69 -4.63 -4.14 4.05
N ILE A 70 -3.37 -3.72 3.93
CA ILE A 70 -2.92 -2.39 4.37
C ILE A 70 -3.62 -1.28 3.58
N VAL A 71 -3.68 -1.40 2.25
CA VAL A 71 -4.38 -0.40 1.40
C VAL A 71 -5.87 -0.36 1.73
N LEU A 72 -6.51 -1.51 1.95
CA LEU A 72 -7.93 -1.58 2.30
C LEU A 72 -8.21 -0.92 3.66
N ARG A 73 -7.34 -1.13 4.66
CA ARG A 73 -7.46 -0.44 5.95
C ARG A 73 -7.32 1.08 5.77
N ALA A 74 -6.28 1.53 5.06
CA ALA A 74 -6.08 2.96 4.81
C ALA A 74 -7.27 3.61 4.10
N LEU A 75 -7.90 2.91 3.15
CA LEU A 75 -9.13 3.34 2.49
C LEU A 75 -10.26 3.52 3.50
N ASN A 76 -10.53 2.50 4.33
CA ASN A 76 -11.61 2.54 5.30
C ASN A 76 -11.44 3.69 6.30
N ASP A 77 -10.24 3.84 6.86
CA ASP A 77 -9.92 4.90 7.83
C ASP A 77 -10.10 6.30 7.21
N ALA A 78 -9.66 6.48 5.95
CA ALA A 78 -9.82 7.74 5.24
C ALA A 78 -11.30 8.05 4.91
N LEU A 79 -12.08 7.05 4.52
CA LEU A 79 -13.51 7.22 4.25
C LEU A 79 -14.31 7.53 5.52
N GLU A 80 -13.98 6.90 6.65
CA GLU A 80 -14.57 7.19 7.95
C GLU A 80 -14.26 8.62 8.39
N ARG A 81 -12.98 9.04 8.31
CA ARG A 81 -12.59 10.44 8.57
C ARG A 81 -13.41 11.43 7.74
N LEU A 82 -13.55 11.19 6.44
CA LEU A 82 -14.30 12.08 5.54
C LEU A 82 -15.80 12.04 5.79
N HIS A 83 -16.34 10.93 6.32
CA HIS A 83 -17.74 10.88 6.73
C HIS A 83 -17.98 11.77 7.95
N ASN A 84 -17.12 11.66 8.97
CA ASN A 84 -17.24 12.41 10.22
C ASN A 84 -16.97 13.92 10.05
N GLN A 85 -16.36 14.34 8.94
CA GLN A 85 -16.14 15.76 8.59
C GLN A 85 -17.32 16.40 7.85
N ALA A 86 -18.25 15.59 7.35
CA ALA A 86 -19.41 16.06 6.60
C ALA A 86 -20.65 16.28 7.49
N ASP A 87 -20.59 15.79 8.73
CA ASP A 87 -21.62 15.95 9.78
C ASP A 87 -21.26 17.12 10.72
#